data_AF-A0A7J4DS47-F1
#
_entry.id   AF-A0A7J4DS47-F1
#
_cell.length_a   1.000
_cell.length_b   1.000
_cell.length_c   1.000
_cell.angle_alpha   90.00
_cell.angle_beta   90.00
_cell.angle_gamma   90.00
#
_symmetry.space_group_name_H-M   'P 1'
#
loop_
_entity.id
_entity.type
_entity.pdbx_description
1 polymer ?
#
loop_
_entity_poly.entity_id
_entity_poly.type
_entity_poly.pdbx_seq_one_letter_code
_entity_poly.pdbx_strand_id
1 'polypeptide(L)'
;MTETQLQVVKKLEDLIAKIVDYIEKMYRTTLVQLDSNSFDNFIKNIPIAIVLFAAHWCKPCTALLPIYEKIALRLSNRKDVRFGIIDVDRDPAIADRYGINDIPAKKFDEFKEIVESRTKGKVAVEKLE
;
A
#
# COMPACT_ATOMS: atom_id res chain seq x y z
N MET A 1 41.91 -1.40 -15.93
CA MET A 1 41.20 -0.19 -15.43
C MET A 1 42.07 0.43 -14.35
N THR A 2 42.36 1.73 -14.41
CA THR A 2 43.22 2.42 -13.44
C THR A 2 42.50 2.54 -12.08
N GLU A 3 43.25 2.58 -10.98
CA GLU A 3 42.72 2.66 -9.61
C GLU A 3 41.75 3.84 -9.40
N THR A 4 41.95 4.92 -10.15
CA THR A 4 41.08 6.10 -10.22
C THR A 4 39.71 5.78 -10.85
N GLN A 5 39.66 4.94 -11.89
CA GLN A 5 38.40 4.54 -12.53
C GLN A 5 37.54 3.70 -11.58
N LEU A 6 38.16 2.82 -10.79
CA LEU A 6 37.47 2.01 -9.80
C LEU A 6 36.87 2.86 -8.66
N GLN A 7 37.57 3.90 -8.21
CA GLN A 7 37.06 4.84 -7.20
C GLN A 7 35.86 5.66 -7.69
N VAL A 8 35.84 6.03 -8.97
CA VAL A 8 34.71 6.74 -9.58
C VAL A 8 33.48 5.85 -9.65
N VAL A 9 33.63 4.59 -10.06
CA VAL A 9 32.53 3.62 -10.11
C VAL A 9 31.95 3.38 -8.71
N LYS A 10 32.79 3.19 -7.69
CA LYS A 10 32.33 2.98 -6.31
C LYS A 10 31.55 4.19 -5.76
N LYS A 11 32.03 5.41 -6.02
CA LYS A 11 31.29 6.64 -5.67
C LYS A 11 29.94 6.73 -6.38
N LEU A 12 29.87 6.28 -7.62
CA LEU A 12 28.63 6.24 -8.40
C LEU A 12 27.65 5.20 -7.83
N GLU A 13 28.14 4.02 -7.46
CA GLU A 13 27.35 2.97 -6.79
C GLU A 13 26.79 3.45 -5.45
N ASP A 14 27.62 4.09 -4.61
CA ASP A 14 27.19 4.67 -3.33
C ASP A 14 26.13 5.77 -3.53
N LEU A 15 26.25 6.58 -4.58
CA LEU A 15 25.28 7.61 -4.91
C LEU A 15 23.96 7.00 -5.39
N ILE A 16 24.01 5.98 -6.24
CA ILE A 16 22.84 5.22 -6.69
C ILE A 16 22.13 4.58 -5.50
N ALA A 17 22.86 3.94 -4.59
CA ALA A 17 22.29 3.33 -3.38
C ALA A 17 21.55 4.35 -2.49
N LYS A 18 22.12 5.55 -2.31
CA LYS A 18 21.47 6.64 -1.56
C LYS A 18 20.22 7.16 -2.23
N ILE A 19 20.24 7.27 -3.56
CA ILE A 19 19.05 7.69 -4.34
C ILE A 19 17.96 6.63 -4.24
N VAL A 20 18.31 5.34 -4.33
CA VAL A 20 17.36 4.23 -4.17
C VAL A 20 16.76 4.23 -2.75
N ASP A 21 17.57 4.36 -1.70
CA ASP A 21 17.07 4.48 -0.31
C ASP A 21 16.16 5.71 -0.11
N TYR A 22 16.52 6.85 -0.70
CA TYR A 22 15.68 8.06 -0.62
C TYR A 22 14.33 7.87 -1.33
N ILE A 23 14.36 7.24 -2.50
CA ILE A 23 13.16 6.93 -3.28
C ILE A 23 12.30 5.90 -2.52
N GLU A 24 12.88 4.82 -1.99
CA GLU A 24 12.17 3.83 -1.16
C GLU A 24 11.55 4.46 0.09
N LYS A 25 12.27 5.37 0.77
CA LYS A 25 11.73 6.12 1.92
C LYS A 25 10.59 7.04 1.51
N MET A 26 10.71 7.74 0.38
CA MET A 26 9.63 8.57 -0.17
C MET A 26 8.38 7.74 -0.51
N TYR A 27 8.56 6.53 -1.06
CA TYR A 27 7.46 5.59 -1.32
C TYR A 27 6.82 5.08 -0.02
N ARG A 28 7.62 4.78 1.01
CA ARG A 28 7.11 4.42 2.35
C ARG A 28 6.28 5.52 3.01
N THR A 29 6.46 6.79 2.66
CA THR A 29 5.65 7.88 3.23
C THR A 29 4.20 7.89 2.71
N THR A 30 3.93 7.24 1.58
CA THR A 30 2.60 7.26 0.94
C THR A 30 1.71 6.10 1.41
N LEU A 31 2.31 4.99 1.85
CA LEU A 31 1.62 3.82 2.38
C LEU A 31 1.74 3.75 3.89
N VAL A 32 0.62 3.59 4.59
CA VAL A 32 0.63 3.42 6.04
C VAL A 32 0.67 1.93 6.38
N GLN A 33 1.68 1.49 7.12
CA GLN A 33 1.65 0.15 7.72
C GLN A 33 0.59 0.14 8.81
N LEU A 34 -0.37 -0.77 8.70
CA LEU A 34 -1.46 -0.92 9.65
C LEU A 34 -1.24 -2.16 10.50
N ASP A 35 -1.65 -2.03 11.75
CA ASP A 35 -1.66 -3.07 12.78
C ASP A 35 -2.98 -3.00 13.54
N SER A 36 -3.16 -3.90 14.51
CA SER A 36 -4.40 -4.01 15.26
C SER A 36 -4.76 -2.74 16.05
N ASN A 37 -3.78 -1.90 16.37
CA ASN A 37 -3.96 -0.66 17.13
C ASN A 37 -4.32 0.53 16.24
N SER A 38 -3.78 0.58 15.03
CA SER A 38 -3.89 1.71 14.10
C SER A 38 -5.01 1.53 13.08
N PHE A 39 -5.39 0.30 12.76
CA PHE A 39 -6.34 -0.02 11.70
C PHE A 39 -7.72 0.61 11.92
N ASP A 40 -8.31 0.43 13.11
CA ASP A 40 -9.65 0.96 13.41
C ASP A 40 -9.69 2.49 13.33
N ASN A 41 -8.60 3.15 13.74
CA ASN A 41 -8.47 4.60 13.63
C ASN A 41 -8.25 5.04 12.17
N PHE A 42 -7.52 4.26 11.39
CA PHE A 42 -7.26 4.54 9.97
C PHE A 42 -8.56 4.55 9.16
N ILE A 43 -9.40 3.53 9.31
CA ILE A 43 -10.65 3.39 8.55
C ILE A 43 -11.75 4.37 9.00
N LYS A 44 -11.77 4.78 10.28
CA LYS A 44 -12.79 5.70 10.81
C LYS A 44 -12.59 7.16 10.37
N ASN A 45 -11.35 7.57 10.13
CA ASN A 45 -11.00 8.98 9.92
C ASN A 45 -10.80 9.37 8.45
N ILE A 46 -11.10 8.46 7.52
CA ILE A 46 -10.99 8.73 6.09
C ILE A 46 -12.24 8.23 5.36
N PRO A 47 -12.80 9.00 4.40
CA PRO A 47 -13.94 8.54 3.62
C PRO A 47 -13.64 7.28 2.80
N ILE A 48 -12.41 7.15 2.30
CA ILE A 48 -12.00 6.04 1.44
C ILE A 48 -10.67 5.49 1.95
N ALA A 49 -10.71 4.28 2.52
CA ALA A 49 -9.52 3.53 2.92
C ALA A 49 -9.31 2.38 1.92
N ILE A 50 -8.13 2.30 1.31
CA ILE A 50 -7.75 1.20 0.43
C ILE A 50 -6.66 0.40 1.14
N VAL A 51 -6.95 -0.83 1.53
CA VAL A 51 -6.02 -1.65 2.32
C VAL A 51 -5.59 -2.89 1.56
N LEU A 52 -4.28 -3.15 1.50
CA LEU A 52 -3.69 -4.35 0.92
C LEU A 52 -3.29 -5.33 2.03
N PHE A 53 -3.87 -6.53 2.02
CA PHE A 53 -3.42 -7.64 2.87
C PHE A 53 -2.36 -8.44 2.13
N ALA A 54 -1.15 -8.51 2.69
CA ALA A 54 0.01 -9.10 2.06
C ALA A 54 0.89 -9.85 3.07
N ALA A 55 1.85 -10.61 2.57
CA ALA A 55 2.93 -11.20 3.34
C ALA A 55 4.22 -11.23 2.51
N HIS A 56 5.36 -11.31 3.18
CA HIS A 56 6.67 -11.21 2.51
C HIS A 56 6.99 -12.40 1.59
N TRP A 57 6.40 -13.57 1.85
CA TRP A 57 6.59 -14.81 1.08
C TRP A 57 5.61 -14.92 -0.11
N CYS A 58 4.62 -14.04 -0.18
CA CYS A 58 3.61 -14.06 -1.23
C CYS A 58 4.15 -13.39 -2.51
N LYS A 59 4.68 -14.19 -3.43
CA LYS A 59 5.22 -13.72 -4.72
C LYS A 59 4.22 -12.86 -5.53
N PRO A 60 2.92 -13.20 -5.62
CA PRO A 60 1.94 -12.31 -6.27
C PRO A 60 1.76 -10.97 -5.54
N CYS A 61 1.86 -10.95 -4.21
CA CYS A 61 1.80 -9.72 -3.41
C CYS A 61 2.99 -8.81 -3.72
N THR A 62 4.21 -9.38 -3.79
CA THR A 62 5.42 -8.64 -4.18
C THR A 62 5.31 -8.05 -5.58
N ALA A 63 4.67 -8.76 -6.52
CA ALA A 63 4.44 -8.25 -7.88
C ALA A 63 3.38 -7.13 -7.93
N LEU A 64 2.39 -7.16 -7.03
CA LEU A 64 1.32 -6.17 -6.95
C LEU A 64 1.77 -4.87 -6.25
N LEU A 65 2.67 -4.96 -5.28
CA LEU A 65 3.10 -3.84 -4.44
C LEU A 65 3.56 -2.60 -5.25
N PRO A 66 4.39 -2.71 -6.31
CA PRO A 66 4.78 -1.55 -7.11
C PRO A 66 3.63 -0.86 -7.85
N ILE A 67 2.58 -1.62 -8.21
CA ILE A 67 1.39 -1.07 -8.86
C ILE A 67 0.53 -0.35 -7.81
N TYR A 68 0.37 -0.98 -6.65
CA TYR A 68 -0.35 -0.41 -5.51
C TYR A 68 0.27 0.93 -5.06
N GLU A 69 1.59 0.99 -4.94
CA GLU A 69 2.35 2.21 -4.62
C GLU A 69 2.17 3.31 -5.67
N LYS A 70 2.20 2.96 -6.97
CA LYS A 70 1.97 3.94 -8.05
C LYS A 70 0.57 4.56 -7.96
N ILE A 71 -0.44 3.78 -7.62
CA ILE A 71 -1.81 4.26 -7.45
C ILE A 71 -1.88 5.18 -6.22
N ALA A 72 -1.29 4.76 -5.10
CA ALA A 72 -1.21 5.55 -3.88
C ALA A 72 -0.53 6.90 -4.12
N LEU A 73 0.57 6.91 -4.89
CA LEU A 73 1.29 8.13 -5.24
C LEU A 73 0.45 9.06 -6.12
N ARG A 74 -0.24 8.53 -7.14
CA ARG A 74 -1.14 9.33 -8.00
C ARG A 74 -2.28 9.97 -7.21
N LEU A 75 -2.73 9.32 -6.15
CA LEU A 75 -3.83 9.79 -5.32
C LEU A 75 -3.38 10.49 -4.03
N SER A 76 -2.07 10.68 -3.83
CA SER A 76 -1.50 11.30 -2.63
C SER A 76 -2.00 12.73 -2.33
N ASN A 77 -2.39 13.47 -3.36
CA ASN A 77 -2.97 14.82 -3.23
C ASN A 77 -4.44 14.80 -2.77
N ARG A 78 -5.12 13.64 -2.83
CA ARG A 78 -6.50 13.49 -2.38
C ARG A 78 -6.54 13.29 -0.87
N LYS A 79 -7.21 14.21 -0.17
CA LYS A 79 -7.37 14.14 1.29
C LYS A 79 -8.45 13.17 1.75
N ASP A 80 -9.27 12.67 0.82
CA ASP A 80 -10.39 11.76 1.09
C ASP A 80 -10.05 10.29 0.85
N VAL A 81 -8.83 9.99 0.38
CA VAL A 81 -8.33 8.64 0.14
C VAL A 81 -7.06 8.40 0.94
N ARG A 82 -6.92 7.23 1.58
CA ARG A 82 -5.65 6.76 2.15
C ARG A 82 -5.38 5.31 1.80
N PHE A 83 -4.10 5.00 1.71
CA PHE A 83 -3.58 3.68 1.38
C PHE A 83 -2.88 3.05 2.58
N GLY A 84 -3.23 1.82 2.89
CA GLY A 84 -2.67 1.07 3.99
C GLY A 84 -2.28 -0.35 3.60
N ILE A 85 -1.30 -0.91 4.30
CA ILE A 85 -0.86 -2.29 4.11
C ILE A 85 -0.87 -3.03 5.43
N ILE A 86 -1.37 -4.25 5.43
CA ILE A 86 -1.37 -5.17 6.57
C ILE A 86 -0.52 -6.37 6.21
N ASP A 87 0.37 -6.72 7.12
CA ASP A 87 1.09 -7.98 7.08
C ASP A 87 0.26 -9.03 7.83
N VAL A 88 -0.32 -9.99 7.09
CA VAL A 88 -1.23 -10.99 7.68
C VAL A 88 -0.53 -11.94 8.64
N ASP A 89 0.79 -12.10 8.53
CA ASP A 89 1.57 -12.91 9.48
C ASP A 89 1.77 -12.17 10.81
N ARG A 90 1.81 -10.84 10.79
CA ARG A 90 1.98 -10.02 12.00
C ARG A 90 0.68 -9.76 12.72
N ASP A 91 -0.39 -9.51 11.97
CA ASP A 91 -1.71 -9.14 12.49
C ASP A 91 -2.81 -10.05 11.93
N PRO A 92 -2.79 -11.36 12.23
CA PRO A 92 -3.77 -12.32 11.71
C PRO A 92 -5.19 -12.00 12.19
N ALA A 93 -5.33 -11.42 13.38
CA ALA A 93 -6.63 -11.04 13.93
C ALA A 93 -7.41 -10.06 13.05
N ILE A 94 -6.73 -9.17 12.30
CA ILE A 94 -7.39 -8.26 11.36
C ILE A 94 -7.80 -9.02 10.10
N ALA A 95 -6.94 -9.89 9.59
CA ALA A 95 -7.28 -10.75 8.46
C ALA A 95 -8.52 -11.61 8.77
N ASP A 96 -8.55 -12.25 9.94
CA ASP A 96 -9.66 -13.07 10.43
C ASP A 96 -10.95 -12.27 10.58
N ARG A 97 -10.88 -11.07 11.19
CA ARG A 97 -12.03 -10.16 11.37
C ARG A 97 -12.72 -9.86 10.04
N TYR A 98 -11.95 -9.80 8.95
CA TYR A 98 -12.45 -9.50 7.62
C TYR A 98 -12.57 -10.74 6.72
N GLY A 99 -12.37 -11.95 7.24
CA GLY A 99 -12.50 -13.20 6.50
C GLY A 99 -11.47 -13.38 5.39
N ILE A 100 -10.26 -12.83 5.56
CA ILE A 100 -9.17 -12.92 4.60
C ILE A 100 -8.45 -14.26 4.78
N ASN A 101 -8.75 -15.22 3.89
CA ASN A 101 -8.16 -16.56 3.91
C ASN A 101 -7.07 -16.75 2.85
N ASP A 102 -7.00 -15.87 1.83
CA ASP A 102 -6.04 -15.93 0.73
C ASP A 102 -5.44 -14.55 0.46
N ILE A 103 -4.15 -14.50 0.08
CA ILE A 103 -3.43 -13.27 -0.27
C ILE A 103 -2.81 -13.32 -1.68
N PRO A 104 -2.67 -12.18 -2.39
CA PRO A 104 -3.04 -10.83 -1.98
C PRO A 104 -4.56 -10.66 -1.95
N ALA A 105 -5.08 -10.30 -0.78
CA ALA A 105 -6.50 -10.03 -0.64
C ALA A 105 -6.70 -8.53 -0.86
N LYS A 106 -7.50 -8.20 -1.87
CA LYS A 106 -8.04 -6.86 -2.02
C LYS A 106 -9.44 -6.87 -1.41
N LYS A 107 -9.56 -6.47 -0.15
CA LYS A 107 -10.89 -6.15 0.37
C LYS A 107 -11.21 -4.73 -0.09
N PHE A 108 -11.77 -4.64 -1.29
CA PHE A 108 -12.63 -3.52 -1.64
C PHE A 108 -13.90 -3.76 -0.84
N ASP A 109 -14.07 -3.04 0.27
CA ASP A 109 -15.40 -2.97 0.84
C ASP A 109 -16.30 -2.29 -0.21
N GLU A 110 -17.20 -3.11 -0.75
CA GLU A 110 -18.30 -2.85 -1.69
C GLU A 110 -18.01 -2.99 -3.21
N PHE A 111 -18.24 -4.19 -3.73
CA PHE A 111 -19.16 -4.33 -4.87
C PHE A 111 -20.41 -5.07 -4.39
N LYS A 112 -21.38 -4.26 -3.93
CA LYS A 112 -22.83 -4.48 -3.98
C LYS A 112 -23.31 -5.94 -4.21
N GLU A 113 -23.51 -6.63 -3.10
CA GLU A 113 -24.88 -6.99 -2.74
C GLU A 113 -25.17 -6.50 -1.31
N ILE A 114 -25.18 -5.18 -1.15
CA ILE A 114 -26.21 -4.51 -0.33
C ILE A 114 -26.84 -3.46 -1.25
N VAL A 115 -27.92 -3.90 -1.88
CA VAL A 115 -29.01 -3.03 -2.30
C VAL A 115 -29.88 -2.81 -1.06
N GLU A 116 -30.34 -1.57 -0.89
CA GLU A 116 -31.14 -1.00 0.21
C GLU A 116 -30.36 -0.61 1.49
N SER A 117 -30.44 0.61 2.03
CA SER A 117 -31.25 1.77 1.67
C SER A 117 -30.67 3.01 2.35
N ARG A 118 -30.80 4.15 1.66
CA ARG A 118 -30.90 5.52 2.19
C ARG A 118 -29.79 6.02 3.14
N THR A 119 -29.07 7.01 2.58
CA THR A 119 -28.65 8.27 3.21
C THR A 119 -27.14 8.42 3.47
N LYS A 120 -26.53 9.35 2.72
CA LYS A 120 -25.25 10.06 2.93
C LYS A 120 -23.95 9.26 2.80
N GLY A 121 -23.23 9.51 1.71
CA GLY A 121 -21.80 9.23 1.56
C GLY A 121 -21.47 8.71 0.18
N LYS A 122 -21.33 9.59 -0.81
CA LYS A 122 -20.89 9.20 -2.16
C LYS A 122 -19.43 8.76 -2.12
N VAL A 123 -19.12 7.59 -2.64
CA VAL A 123 -17.75 7.20 -3.03
C VAL A 123 -17.80 6.58 -4.42
N ALA A 124 -16.91 7.07 -5.29
CA ALA A 124 -16.76 6.70 -6.69
C ALA A 124 -15.42 5.96 -6.88
N VAL A 125 -15.39 4.94 -7.74
CA VAL A 125 -14.15 4.51 -8.40
C VAL A 125 -14.42 4.35 -9.89
N GLU A 126 -13.70 5.17 -10.63
CA GLU A 126 -13.61 5.21 -12.08
C GLU A 126 -12.81 4.01 -12.58
N LYS A 127 -13.27 3.43 -13.68
CA LYS A 127 -12.67 2.28 -14.36
C LYS A 127 -11.29 2.70 -14.87
N LEU A 128 -10.21 2.15 -14.30
CA LEU A 128 -8.87 2.26 -14.88
C LEU A 128 -8.73 1.17 -15.97
N GLU A 129 -9.21 1.49 -17.18
CA GLU A 129 -8.69 0.94 -18.43
C GLU A 129 -7.61 1.88 -18.98
#